data_AF-A0A0X7BBJ2-F1
#
_entry.id   AF-A0A0X7BBJ2-F1
#
_cell.length_a   1.000
_cell.length_b   1.000
_cell.length_c   1.000
_cell.angle_alpha   90.00
_cell.angle_beta   90.00
_cell.angle_gamma   90.00
#
_symmetry.space_group_name_H-M   'P 1'
#
loop_
_entity.id
_entity.type
_entity.pdbx_description
1 polymer ?
#
loop_
_entity_poly.entity_id
_entity_poly.type
_entity_poly.pdbx_seq_one_letter_code
_entity_poly.pdbx_strand_id
1 'polypeptide(L)'
;MKNKVNSLYNRAERFAEITKKALIAGNVVRAKNCLNLAERLFINGSTETKGMIANVYLYSLCSFMKLKNCTISNLFPQNLKLEYNRQLIL
;
A
#
# COMPACT_ATOMS: atom_id res chain seq x y z
N MET A 1 19.38 -8.51 -14.86
CA MET A 1 18.71 -7.70 -13.81
C MET A 1 17.25 -7.32 -14.10
N LYS A 2 16.71 -7.49 -15.34
CA LYS A 2 15.29 -7.16 -15.65
C LYS A 2 14.23 -8.01 -14.89
N ASN A 3 14.52 -9.27 -14.58
CA ASN A 3 13.53 -10.19 -14.00
C ASN A 3 13.20 -9.93 -12.52
N LYS A 4 14.16 -9.43 -11.73
CA LYS A 4 13.97 -9.18 -10.29
C LYS A 4 13.06 -7.98 -10.02
N VAL A 5 13.26 -6.89 -10.75
CA VAL A 5 12.43 -5.67 -10.64
C VAL A 5 10.99 -5.97 -11.04
N ASN A 6 10.76 -6.69 -12.15
CA ASN A 6 9.42 -7.17 -12.51
C ASN A 6 8.79 -8.03 -11.41
N SER A 7 9.58 -8.90 -10.75
CA SER A 7 9.05 -9.75 -9.69
C SER A 7 8.64 -8.97 -8.43
N LEU A 8 9.36 -7.91 -8.07
CA LEU A 8 9.02 -7.07 -6.91
C LEU A 8 7.84 -6.16 -7.20
N TYR A 9 7.78 -5.58 -8.40
CA TYR A 9 6.63 -4.82 -8.86
C TYR A 9 5.35 -5.67 -8.79
N ASN A 10 5.36 -6.84 -9.43
CA ASN A 10 4.20 -7.75 -9.45
C ASN A 10 3.78 -8.18 -8.04
N ARG A 11 4.73 -8.35 -7.12
CA ARG A 11 4.43 -8.65 -5.71
C ARG A 11 3.75 -7.48 -5.01
N ALA A 12 4.24 -6.25 -5.21
CA ALA A 12 3.66 -5.05 -4.61
C ALA A 12 2.26 -4.75 -5.18
N GLU A 13 2.07 -4.94 -6.49
CA GLU A 13 0.77 -4.82 -7.14
C GLU A 13 -0.23 -5.86 -6.60
N ARG A 14 0.16 -7.15 -6.58
CA ARG A 14 -0.67 -8.21 -6.01
C ARG A 14 -1.00 -7.96 -4.55
N PHE A 15 -0.04 -7.40 -3.80
CA PHE A 15 -0.27 -7.04 -2.41
C PHE A 15 -1.32 -5.93 -2.27
N ALA A 16 -1.28 -4.91 -3.14
CA ALA A 16 -2.30 -3.87 -3.17
C ALA A 16 -3.69 -4.46 -3.46
N GLU A 17 -3.79 -5.37 -4.43
CA GLU A 17 -5.05 -6.05 -4.75
C GLU A 17 -5.61 -6.87 -3.59
N ILE A 18 -4.76 -7.55 -2.82
CA ILE A 18 -5.20 -8.26 -1.61
C ILE A 18 -5.77 -7.28 -0.58
N THR A 19 -5.10 -6.14 -0.36
CA THR A 19 -5.57 -5.11 0.57
C THR A 19 -6.90 -4.51 0.11
N LYS A 20 -7.03 -4.15 -1.17
CA LYS A 20 -8.28 -3.63 -1.76
C LYS A 20 -9.43 -4.62 -1.59
N LYS A 21 -9.22 -5.90 -1.88
CA LYS A 21 -10.24 -6.94 -1.69
C LYS A 21 -10.71 -7.03 -0.24
N ALA A 22 -9.78 -6.95 0.72
CA ALA A 22 -10.13 -6.94 2.14
C ALA A 22 -10.99 -5.72 2.51
N LEU A 23 -10.65 -4.55 1.97
CA LEU A 23 -11.40 -3.30 2.18
C LEU A 23 -12.80 -3.34 1.57
N ILE A 24 -12.92 -3.79 0.32
CA ILE A 24 -14.21 -3.96 -0.36
C ILE A 24 -15.12 -4.91 0.40
N ALA A 25 -14.56 -6.01 0.93
CA ALA A 25 -15.30 -6.99 1.71
C ALA A 25 -15.67 -6.51 3.13
N GLY A 26 -15.31 -5.29 3.53
CA GLY A 26 -15.50 -4.81 4.91
C GLY A 26 -14.66 -5.55 5.95
N ASN A 27 -13.66 -6.34 5.53
CA ASN A 27 -12.79 -7.10 6.43
C ASN A 27 -11.69 -6.20 6.99
N VAL A 28 -12.06 -5.35 7.94
CA VAL A 28 -11.19 -4.33 8.55
C VAL A 28 -9.96 -4.94 9.21
N VAL A 29 -10.10 -6.10 9.88
CA VAL A 29 -8.98 -6.79 10.54
C VAL A 29 -7.92 -7.20 9.50
N ARG A 30 -8.35 -7.80 8.39
CA ARG A 30 -7.43 -8.21 7.32
C ARG A 30 -6.80 -7.00 6.64
N ALA A 31 -7.57 -5.94 6.38
CA ALA A 31 -7.05 -4.71 5.81
C ALA A 31 -5.97 -4.08 6.72
N LYS A 32 -6.23 -3.98 8.03
CA LYS A 32 -5.28 -3.47 9.02
C LYS A 32 -4.00 -4.32 9.08
N ASN A 33 -4.11 -5.64 9.02
CA ASN A 33 -2.94 -6.53 8.98
C ASN A 33 -2.08 -6.30 7.74
N CYS A 34 -2.70 -6.10 6.57
CA CYS A 34 -1.99 -5.77 5.34
C CYS A 34 -1.28 -4.42 5.46
N LEU A 35 -1.96 -3.39 5.97
CA LEU A 35 -1.38 -2.07 6.17
C LEU A 35 -0.21 -2.09 7.17
N ASN A 36 -0.31 -2.84 8.26
CA ASN A 36 0.78 -3.03 9.22
C ASN A 36 1.98 -3.76 8.61
N LEU A 37 1.74 -4.75 7.74
CA LEU A 37 2.82 -5.41 7.01
C LEU A 37 3.48 -4.45 6.01
N ALA A 38 2.70 -3.66 5.29
CA ALA A 38 3.20 -2.64 4.37
C ALA A 38 4.05 -1.60 5.11
N GLU A 39 3.64 -1.14 6.30
CA GLU A 39 4.44 -0.23 7.10
C GLU A 39 5.78 -0.86 7.50
N ARG A 40 5.78 -2.11 7.98
CA ARG A 40 7.04 -2.81 8.31
C ARG A 40 7.99 -2.91 7.12
N LEU A 41 7.46 -3.19 5.92
CA LEU A 41 8.25 -3.23 4.69
C LEU A 41 8.74 -1.84 4.26
N PHE A 42 7.95 -0.79 4.53
CA PHE A 42 8.33 0.60 4.24
C PHE A 42 9.41 1.14 5.20
N ILE A 43 9.38 0.76 6.46
CA ILE A 43 10.38 1.20 7.45
C ILE A 43 11.66 0.37 7.37
N ASN A 44 11.53 -0.96 7.32
CA ASN A 44 12.65 -1.89 7.50
C ASN A 44 13.10 -2.57 6.21
N GLY A 45 12.39 -2.39 5.09
CA GLY A 45 12.74 -3.01 3.81
C GLY A 45 14.02 -2.42 3.20
N SER A 46 14.55 -3.11 2.18
CA SER A 46 15.61 -2.56 1.33
C SER A 46 15.14 -1.28 0.61
N THR A 47 16.05 -0.44 0.13
CA THR A 47 15.72 0.75 -0.66
C THR A 47 14.74 0.44 -1.80
N GLU A 48 14.95 -0.68 -2.50
CA GLU A 48 14.04 -1.16 -3.55
C GLU A 48 12.66 -1.52 -2.99
N THR A 49 12.60 -2.27 -1.89
CA THR A 49 11.34 -2.64 -1.23
C THR A 49 10.56 -1.42 -0.77
N LYS A 50 11.22 -0.45 -0.14
CA LYS A 50 10.61 0.81 0.30
C LYS A 50 10.01 1.56 -0.88
N GLY A 51 10.77 1.67 -1.97
CA GLY A 51 10.32 2.27 -3.23
C GLY A 51 9.11 1.57 -3.82
N MET A 52 9.08 0.23 -3.82
CA MET A 52 7.93 -0.54 -4.33
C MET A 52 6.68 -0.37 -3.45
N ILE A 53 6.84 -0.29 -2.12
CA ILE A 53 5.71 -0.03 -1.24
C ILE A 53 5.14 1.38 -1.47
N ALA A 54 5.99 2.41 -1.57
CA ALA A 54 5.53 3.78 -1.80
C ALA A 54 4.91 3.95 -3.20
N ASN A 55 5.63 3.54 -4.25
CA ASN A 55 5.30 3.92 -5.63
C ASN A 55 4.33 2.96 -6.32
N VAL A 56 4.22 1.71 -5.85
CA VAL A 56 3.32 0.71 -6.45
C VAL A 56 2.17 0.41 -5.52
N TYR A 57 2.46 -0.08 -4.31
CA TYR A 57 1.42 -0.50 -3.38
C TYR A 57 0.56 0.67 -2.90
N LEU A 58 1.18 1.71 -2.36
CA LEU A 58 0.47 2.82 -1.73
C LEU A 58 -0.22 3.70 -2.76
N TYR A 59 0.46 4.02 -3.87
CA TYR A 59 -0.14 4.72 -5.00
C TYR A 59 -1.40 4.01 -5.52
N SER A 60 -1.34 2.69 -5.66
CA SER A 60 -2.49 1.87 -6.10
C SER A 60 -3.67 1.92 -5.12
N LEU A 61 -3.40 1.98 -3.80
CA LEU A 61 -4.44 2.20 -2.79
C LEU A 61 -5.01 3.63 -2.82
N CYS A 62 -4.16 4.65 -2.95
CA CYS A 62 -4.58 6.06 -3.08
C CYS A 62 -5.57 6.23 -4.22
N SER A 63 -5.23 5.75 -5.42
CA SER A 63 -6.09 5.84 -6.60
C SER A 63 -7.41 5.10 -6.41
N PHE A 64 -7.38 3.91 -5.81
CA PHE A 64 -8.59 3.16 -5.48
C PHE A 64 -9.51 3.92 -4.51
N MET A 65 -8.94 4.55 -3.47
CA MET A 65 -9.71 5.31 -2.48
C MET A 65 -10.33 6.58 -3.06
N LYS A 66 -9.57 7.31 -3.89
CA LYS A 66 -10.06 8.47 -4.65
C LYS A 66 -11.27 8.07 -5.52
N LEU A 67 -11.17 6.96 -6.27
CA LEU A 67 -12.25 6.46 -7.12
C LEU A 67 -13.50 6.01 -6.34
N LYS A 68 -13.32 5.47 -5.13
CA LYS A 68 -14.43 4.97 -4.31
C LYS A 68 -15.00 6.02 -3.35
N ASN A 69 -14.49 7.26 -3.35
CA ASN A 69 -14.84 8.31 -2.39
C ASN A 69 -14.82 7.80 -0.94
N CYS A 70 -13.87 6.93 -0.61
CA CYS A 70 -13.77 6.29 0.69
C CYS A 70 -12.50 6.74 1.40
N THR A 71 -12.63 7.20 2.64
CA THR A 71 -11.49 7.67 3.44
C THR A 71 -11.26 6.74 4.63
N ILE A 72 -10.31 5.82 4.49
CA ILE A 72 -9.86 4.93 5.57
C ILE A 72 -8.59 5.44 6.28
N SER A 73 -8.38 6.76 6.30
CA SER A 73 -7.18 7.41 6.87
C SER A 73 -6.84 6.93 8.29
N ASN A 74 -7.82 6.46 9.05
CA ASN A 74 -7.64 5.95 10.41
C ASN A 74 -7.14 4.50 10.48
N LEU A 75 -7.14 3.76 9.38
CA LEU A 75 -6.58 2.40 9.28
C LEU A 75 -5.08 2.42 8.97
N PHE A 76 -4.56 3.51 8.40
CA PHE A 76 -3.16 3.61 8.04
C PHE A 76 -2.28 3.78 9.28
N PRO A 77 -1.24 2.95 9.42
CA PRO A 77 -0.22 3.13 10.44
C PRO A 77 0.61 4.39 10.18
N GLN A 78 1.29 4.91 11.21
CA GLN A 78 1.80 6.28 11.26
C GLN A 78 2.66 6.69 10.05
N ASN A 79 3.71 5.93 9.72
CA ASN A 79 4.65 6.30 8.66
C ASN A 79 4.02 6.13 7.29
N LEU A 80 3.24 5.06 7.12
CA LEU A 80 2.54 4.80 5.88
C LEU A 80 1.44 5.86 5.63
N LYS A 81 0.82 6.38 6.69
CA LYS A 81 -0.15 7.47 6.64
C LYS A 81 0.48 8.79 6.19
N LEU A 82 1.70 9.09 6.66
CA LEU A 82 2.43 10.29 6.22
C LEU A 82 2.69 10.24 4.71
N GLU A 83 3.19 9.12 4.21
CA GLU A 83 3.44 8.94 2.78
C GLU A 83 2.13 8.93 1.98
N TYR A 84 1.06 8.32 2.51
CA TYR A 84 -0.27 8.34 1.90
C TYR A 84 -0.80 9.78 1.74
N ASN A 85 -0.71 10.57 2.81
CA ASN A 85 -1.14 11.97 2.79
C ASN A 85 -0.32 12.82 1.81
N ARG A 86 1.00 12.57 1.74
CA ARG A 86 1.88 13.20 0.75
C ARG A 86 1.40 12.91 -0.68
N GLN A 87 1.03 11.66 -0.97
CA GLN A 87 0.54 11.24 -2.29
C GLN A 87 -0.88 11.72 -2.63
N LEU A 88 -1.67 12.16 -1.64
CA LEU A 88 -2.98 12.76 -1.92
C LEU A 88 -2.86 14.18 -2.50
N ILE A 89 -1.80 14.90 -2.13
CA ILE A 89 -1.55 16.31 -2.50
C ILE A 89 -0.83 16.42 -3.87
N LEU A 90 -0.16 15.35 -4.29
CA LEU A 90 0.43 15.20 -5.64
C LEU A 90 -0.61 14.71 -6.65
#